data_AF-A0A1L9BJJ3-F1
#
_entry.id   AF-A0A1L9BJJ3-F1
#
_cell.length_a   1.000
_cell.length_b   1.000
_cell.length_c   1.000
_cell.angle_alpha   90.00
_cell.angle_beta   90.00
_cell.angle_gamma   90.00
#
_symmetry.space_group_name_H-M   'P 1'
#
loop_
_entity.id
_entity.type
_entity.pdbx_description
1 polymer ?
#
loop_
_entity_poly.entity_id
_entity_poly.type
_entity_poly.pdbx_seq_one_letter_code
_entity_poly.pdbx_strand_id
1 'polypeptide(L)'
;MLAVLLLVLVAALGAHAEPPSSTLPGRKPDSREPWGAFLGRAAHKAIGIEYRVQHPARVVFLNTANLSRIVKEGKLGDPGRLSELVRLLRPDITDTSARVLFEVKPDDEESRGEAREQAGRYLTALNQAVDPDKKLVGGTGFEGSLFLEFENGGALWQLSWRTPEPGVTLYRWSYRRKKPHATWKERAAQKEEALPREEIEQQGELASRPSGLPMKGMNAPRASKARSTCPRTAIERVGGVCCARIVRRS
;
A
#
# COMPACT_ATOMS: atom_id res chain seq x y z
N MET A 1 17.58 52.10 -19.71
CA MET A 1 18.18 50.83 -19.25
C MET A 1 18.17 50.81 -17.73
N LEU A 2 17.42 49.91 -17.09
CA LEU A 2 17.78 49.22 -15.85
C LEU A 2 16.62 48.31 -15.44
N ALA A 3 16.89 47.01 -15.50
CA ALA A 3 15.99 45.94 -15.11
C ALA A 3 15.87 45.89 -13.58
N VAL A 4 14.63 45.83 -13.07
CA VAL A 4 14.37 45.53 -11.65
C VAL A 4 13.95 44.07 -11.56
N LEU A 5 14.86 43.29 -10.99
CA LEU A 5 14.76 41.87 -10.69
C LEU A 5 13.74 41.65 -9.56
N LEU A 6 12.61 41.01 -9.86
CA LEU A 6 11.61 40.62 -8.86
C LEU A 6 12.05 39.31 -8.18
N LEU A 7 12.62 39.41 -6.98
CA LEU A 7 12.89 38.25 -6.12
C LEU A 7 11.59 37.79 -5.45
N VAL A 8 11.12 36.59 -5.81
CA VAL A 8 10.01 35.92 -5.13
C VAL A 8 10.57 35.18 -3.90
N LEU A 9 10.31 35.72 -2.71
CA LEU A 9 10.49 35.01 -1.43
C LEU A 9 9.20 34.26 -1.09
N VAL A 10 9.16 32.94 -1.30
CA VAL A 10 8.14 32.07 -0.69
C VAL A 10 8.70 31.54 0.62
N ALA A 11 8.22 32.10 1.74
CA ALA A 11 8.47 31.56 3.07
C ALA A 11 7.64 30.29 3.28
N ALA A 12 8.31 29.13 3.28
CA ALA A 12 7.72 27.86 3.69
C ALA A 12 7.67 27.81 5.23
N LEU A 13 6.54 28.19 5.82
CA LEU A 13 6.24 27.87 7.22
C LEU A 13 5.81 26.41 7.33
N GLY A 14 6.76 25.57 7.73
CA GLY A 14 6.53 24.19 8.12
C GLY A 14 5.73 24.12 9.41
N ALA A 15 4.45 23.80 9.31
CA ALA A 15 3.70 23.21 10.41
C ALA A 15 3.98 21.70 10.43
N HIS A 16 4.99 21.30 11.19
CA HIS A 16 5.21 19.91 11.57
C HIS A 16 4.09 19.46 12.52
N ALA A 17 2.97 19.01 11.97
CA ALA A 17 2.00 18.25 12.74
C ALA A 17 2.60 16.87 13.06
N GLU A 18 2.62 16.51 14.33
CA GLU A 18 3.00 15.18 14.80
C GLU A 18 2.10 14.12 14.13
N PRO A 19 2.68 13.15 13.39
CA PRO A 19 1.89 12.21 12.63
C PRO A 19 1.31 11.10 13.54
N PRO A 20 0.03 10.70 13.36
CA PRO A 20 -0.57 9.61 14.11
C PRO A 20 0.05 8.26 13.75
N SER A 21 0.12 7.37 14.75
CA SER A 21 0.95 6.17 14.78
C SER A 21 0.15 4.87 14.53
N SER A 22 0.83 3.79 14.10
CA SER A 22 0.21 2.48 13.85
C SER A 22 1.19 1.31 13.74
N THR A 23 0.85 0.24 14.47
CA THR A 23 1.77 -0.68 15.13
C THR A 23 2.12 -1.87 14.25
N LEU A 24 3.42 -2.19 14.14
CA LEU A 24 3.91 -3.42 13.52
C LEU A 24 3.24 -4.68 14.13
N PRO A 25 2.56 -5.53 13.34
CA PRO A 25 2.26 -6.90 13.76
C PRO A 25 3.57 -7.69 13.84
N GLY A 26 3.72 -8.53 14.87
CA GLY A 26 4.94 -9.30 15.16
C GLY A 26 5.77 -8.82 16.36
N ARG A 27 5.37 -7.72 17.03
CA ARG A 27 5.91 -7.31 18.34
C ARG A 27 4.94 -7.42 19.51
N LYS A 28 3.70 -7.86 19.25
CA LYS A 28 2.82 -8.38 20.31
C LYS A 28 2.92 -9.90 20.31
N PRO A 29 3.04 -10.55 21.48
CA PRO A 29 3.04 -12.01 21.61
C PRO A 29 1.84 -12.70 20.94
N ASP A 30 0.77 -11.95 20.65
CA ASP A 30 -0.53 -12.46 20.19
C ASP A 30 -0.75 -12.30 18.67
N SER A 31 0.22 -11.76 17.92
CA SER A 31 0.11 -11.54 16.47
C SER A 31 0.28 -12.85 15.70
N ARG A 32 -0.81 -13.37 15.11
CA ARG A 32 -0.84 -14.66 14.39
C ARG A 32 -0.47 -14.63 12.92
N GLU A 33 -0.08 -13.46 12.41
CA GLU A 33 0.14 -13.27 10.98
C GLU A 33 1.59 -13.55 10.54
N PRO A 34 1.81 -14.33 9.47
CA PRO A 34 3.12 -14.47 8.84
C PRO A 34 3.66 -13.15 8.29
N TRP A 35 4.94 -12.89 8.53
CA TRP A 35 5.61 -11.64 8.15
C TRP A 35 5.54 -11.32 6.64
N GLY A 36 5.72 -12.33 5.79
CA GLY A 36 5.57 -12.17 4.33
C GLY A 36 4.16 -11.71 3.93
N ALA A 37 3.13 -12.23 4.59
CA ALA A 37 1.74 -11.82 4.34
C ALA A 37 1.48 -10.37 4.77
N PHE A 38 2.11 -9.91 5.85
CA PHE A 38 2.09 -8.52 6.27
C PHE A 38 2.73 -7.60 5.22
N LEU A 39 3.96 -7.89 4.79
CA LEU A 39 4.69 -7.09 3.80
C LEU A 39 3.96 -7.05 2.45
N GLY A 40 3.33 -8.17 2.05
CA GLY A 40 2.49 -8.23 0.86
C GLY A 40 1.30 -7.27 0.96
N ARG A 41 0.51 -7.34 2.05
CA ARG A 41 -0.62 -6.41 2.20
C ARG A 41 -0.20 -4.95 2.31
N ALA A 42 0.93 -4.68 2.96
CA ALA A 42 1.49 -3.33 3.02
C ALA A 42 1.85 -2.81 1.62
N ALA A 43 2.43 -3.66 0.77
CA ALA A 43 2.79 -3.30 -0.60
C ALA A 43 1.55 -2.99 -1.45
N HIS A 44 0.55 -3.89 -1.46
CA HIS A 44 -0.68 -3.69 -2.24
C HIS A 44 -1.41 -2.42 -1.81
N LYS A 45 -1.49 -2.16 -0.51
CA LYS A 45 -2.11 -0.94 0.03
C LYS A 45 -1.35 0.32 -0.39
N ALA A 46 -0.02 0.33 -0.24
CA ALA A 46 0.80 1.50 -0.55
C ALA A 46 0.79 1.81 -2.05
N ILE A 47 0.97 0.79 -2.90
CA ILE A 47 0.97 0.92 -4.36
C ILE A 47 -0.41 1.37 -4.86
N GLY A 48 -1.49 0.76 -4.36
CA GLY A 48 -2.86 1.15 -4.74
C GLY A 48 -3.22 2.58 -4.33
N ILE A 49 -2.78 3.03 -3.14
CA ILE A 49 -2.95 4.42 -2.71
C ILE A 49 -2.15 5.36 -3.62
N GLU A 50 -0.89 5.03 -3.91
CA GLU A 50 -0.04 5.86 -4.76
C GLU A 50 -0.63 6.01 -6.17
N TYR A 51 -1.17 4.93 -6.76
CA TYR A 51 -1.90 5.00 -8.04
C TYR A 51 -3.05 6.01 -7.99
N ARG A 52 -3.88 5.97 -6.93
CA ARG A 52 -4.99 6.93 -6.75
C ARG A 52 -4.51 8.36 -6.59
N VAL A 53 -3.40 8.59 -5.89
CA VAL A 53 -2.83 9.93 -5.73
C VAL A 53 -2.28 10.48 -7.06
N GLN A 54 -1.69 9.63 -7.90
CA GLN A 54 -1.23 10.01 -9.24
C GLN A 54 -2.40 10.25 -10.22
N HIS A 55 -3.59 9.71 -9.91
CA HIS A 55 -4.77 9.77 -10.77
C HIS A 55 -6.03 10.25 -10.03
N PRO A 56 -6.04 11.48 -9.46
CA PRO A 56 -7.09 11.93 -8.54
C PRO A 56 -8.48 12.08 -9.17
N ALA A 57 -8.56 12.28 -10.48
CA ALA A 57 -9.82 12.43 -11.21
C ALA A 57 -10.38 11.10 -11.76
N ARG A 58 -9.65 9.99 -11.60
CA ARG A 58 -10.03 8.70 -12.18
C ARG A 58 -10.81 7.83 -11.18
N VAL A 59 -11.69 7.01 -11.71
CA VAL A 59 -12.45 6.02 -10.94
C VAL A 59 -11.61 4.76 -10.81
N VAL A 60 -11.03 4.56 -9.62
CA VAL A 60 -10.10 3.47 -9.32
C VAL A 60 -10.66 2.59 -8.20
N PHE A 61 -10.69 1.29 -8.46
CA PHE A 61 -11.04 0.25 -7.51
C PHE A 61 -9.77 -0.49 -7.08
N LEU A 62 -9.66 -0.79 -5.79
CA LEU A 62 -8.57 -1.58 -5.21
C LEU A 62 -9.09 -2.97 -4.81
N ASN A 63 -8.19 -3.86 -4.39
CA ASN A 63 -8.44 -5.25 -3.98
C ASN A 63 -9.54 -5.51 -2.91
N THR A 64 -10.17 -4.46 -2.38
CA THR A 64 -11.39 -4.56 -1.56
C THR A 64 -12.68 -4.64 -2.39
N ALA A 65 -12.63 -4.26 -3.67
CA ALA A 65 -13.77 -4.29 -4.58
C ALA A 65 -13.72 -5.57 -5.43
N ASN A 66 -14.86 -6.24 -5.55
CA ASN A 66 -14.99 -7.42 -6.38
C ASN A 66 -15.47 -7.06 -7.81
N LEU A 67 -15.38 -8.01 -8.74
CA LEU A 67 -15.76 -7.76 -10.15
C LEU A 67 -17.19 -7.27 -10.30
N SER A 68 -18.14 -7.80 -9.51
CA SER A 68 -19.53 -7.32 -9.56
C SER A 68 -19.64 -5.83 -9.20
N ARG A 69 -18.93 -5.41 -8.15
CA ARG A 69 -18.87 -4.02 -7.73
C ARG A 69 -18.19 -3.15 -8.77
N ILE A 70 -17.07 -3.60 -9.35
CA ILE A 70 -16.32 -2.89 -10.38
C ILE A 70 -17.19 -2.64 -11.62
N VAL A 71 -17.89 -3.67 -12.12
CA VAL A 71 -18.78 -3.52 -13.29
C VAL A 71 -19.92 -2.55 -13.01
N LYS A 72 -20.57 -2.69 -11.84
CA LYS A 72 -21.72 -1.87 -11.44
C LYS A 72 -21.34 -0.42 -11.17
N GLU A 73 -20.40 -0.17 -10.25
CA GLU A 73 -20.02 1.18 -9.83
C GLU A 73 -19.15 1.89 -10.89
N GLY A 74 -18.37 1.13 -11.66
CA GLY A 74 -17.61 1.65 -12.80
C GLY A 74 -18.48 1.93 -14.04
N LYS A 75 -19.79 1.62 -13.99
CA LYS A 75 -20.74 1.81 -15.11
C LYS A 75 -20.27 1.17 -16.42
N LEU A 76 -19.66 -0.01 -16.29
CA LEU A 76 -18.99 -0.68 -17.39
C LEU A 76 -19.91 -1.61 -18.19
N GLY A 77 -21.01 -2.08 -17.61
CA GLY A 77 -21.95 -3.02 -18.23
C GLY A 77 -22.86 -3.68 -17.20
N ASP A 78 -23.21 -4.94 -17.44
CA ASP A 78 -24.13 -5.70 -16.59
C ASP A 78 -23.39 -6.72 -15.71
N PRO A 79 -23.33 -6.53 -14.37
CA PRO A 79 -22.74 -7.52 -13.47
C PRO A 79 -23.48 -8.86 -13.46
N GLY A 80 -24.74 -8.89 -13.95
CA GLY A 80 -25.55 -10.09 -14.17
C GLY A 80 -24.86 -11.12 -15.05
N ARG A 81 -24.05 -10.67 -16.01
CA ARG A 81 -23.32 -11.50 -16.98
C ARG A 81 -22.13 -12.27 -16.38
N LEU A 82 -21.70 -11.91 -15.16
CA LEU A 82 -20.70 -12.67 -14.40
C LEU A 82 -21.37 -13.83 -13.66
N SER A 83 -20.75 -15.01 -13.66
CA SER A 83 -21.18 -16.12 -12.81
C SER A 83 -20.97 -15.80 -11.32
N GLU A 84 -21.70 -16.48 -10.44
CA GLU A 84 -21.74 -16.17 -9.01
C GLU A 84 -20.35 -16.14 -8.35
N LEU A 85 -19.50 -17.14 -8.63
CA LEU A 85 -18.15 -17.19 -8.08
C LEU A 85 -17.23 -16.12 -8.72
N VAL A 86 -17.37 -15.86 -10.01
CA VAL A 86 -16.56 -14.85 -10.72
C VAL A 86 -16.84 -13.46 -10.19
N ARG A 87 -18.09 -13.16 -9.79
CA ARG A 87 -18.46 -11.87 -9.16
C ARG A 87 -17.62 -11.53 -7.92
N LEU A 88 -17.11 -12.54 -7.22
CA LEU A 88 -16.38 -12.40 -5.96
C LEU A 88 -14.88 -12.15 -6.13
N LEU A 89 -14.34 -12.36 -7.34
CA LEU A 89 -12.93 -12.14 -7.65
C LEU A 89 -12.54 -10.66 -7.46
N ARG A 90 -11.31 -10.41 -7.02
CA ARG A 90 -10.83 -9.09 -6.59
C ARG A 90 -9.46 -8.80 -7.20
N PRO A 91 -9.41 -8.06 -8.32
CA PRO A 91 -8.17 -7.59 -8.88
C PRO A 91 -7.51 -6.54 -7.98
N ASP A 92 -6.20 -6.39 -8.10
CA ASP A 92 -5.48 -5.52 -7.16
C ASP A 92 -5.75 -4.03 -7.39
N ILE A 93 -5.67 -3.60 -8.64
CA ILE A 93 -5.99 -2.24 -9.07
C ILE A 93 -6.79 -2.33 -10.37
N THR A 94 -7.94 -1.68 -10.42
CA THR A 94 -8.72 -1.49 -11.65
C THR A 94 -9.10 -0.03 -11.80
N ASP A 95 -8.58 0.60 -12.85
CA ASP A 95 -8.93 1.96 -13.25
C ASP A 95 -9.96 1.89 -14.38
N THR A 96 -11.21 2.16 -14.04
CA THR A 96 -12.31 2.09 -15.02
C THR A 96 -12.37 3.30 -15.93
N SER A 97 -11.72 4.42 -15.55
CA SER A 97 -11.60 5.60 -16.41
C SER A 97 -10.58 5.37 -17.52
N ALA A 98 -9.43 4.79 -17.19
CA ALA A 98 -8.39 4.43 -18.16
C ALA A 98 -8.60 3.05 -18.79
N ARG A 99 -9.56 2.26 -18.28
CA ARG A 99 -9.88 0.89 -18.73
C ARG A 99 -8.69 -0.05 -18.63
N VAL A 100 -7.98 0.04 -17.50
CA VAL A 100 -6.81 -0.80 -17.23
C VAL A 100 -6.93 -1.53 -15.91
N LEU A 101 -6.29 -2.69 -15.84
CA LEU A 101 -6.16 -3.53 -14.65
C LEU A 101 -4.69 -3.82 -14.38
N PHE A 102 -4.32 -3.92 -13.11
CA PHE A 102 -3.01 -4.38 -12.66
C PHE A 102 -3.17 -5.41 -11.55
N GLU A 103 -2.41 -6.50 -11.64
CA GLU A 103 -2.11 -7.42 -10.54
C GLU A 103 -0.75 -7.09 -9.95
N VAL A 104 -0.67 -7.08 -8.62
CA VAL A 104 0.51 -6.66 -7.87
C VAL A 104 1.13 -7.90 -7.21
N LYS A 105 2.40 -8.17 -7.48
CA LYS A 105 3.10 -9.35 -6.96
C LYS A 105 4.56 -9.06 -6.60
N PRO A 106 5.23 -9.87 -5.76
CA PRO A 106 6.66 -9.75 -5.56
C PRO A 106 7.46 -9.90 -6.86
N ASP A 107 8.62 -9.23 -6.97
CA ASP A 107 9.51 -9.27 -8.13
C ASP A 107 10.36 -10.54 -8.16
N ASP A 108 9.73 -11.64 -8.58
CA ASP A 108 10.34 -12.93 -8.89
C ASP A 108 9.56 -13.67 -9.97
N GLU A 109 10.17 -14.71 -10.56
CA GLU A 109 9.62 -15.36 -11.76
C GLU A 109 8.32 -16.15 -11.49
N GLU A 110 8.20 -16.79 -10.32
CA GLU A 110 6.99 -17.53 -9.93
C GLU A 110 5.83 -16.55 -9.73
N SER A 111 6.04 -15.54 -8.89
CA SER A 111 5.08 -14.44 -8.65
C SER A 111 4.67 -13.73 -9.93
N ARG A 112 5.61 -13.53 -10.87
CA ARG A 112 5.33 -12.94 -12.18
C ARG A 112 4.42 -13.84 -13.03
N GLY A 113 4.68 -15.14 -13.05
CA GLY A 113 3.83 -16.13 -13.72
C GLY A 113 2.39 -16.09 -13.17
N GLU A 114 2.25 -16.09 -11.84
CA GLU A 114 0.96 -15.96 -11.17
C GLU A 114 0.24 -14.66 -11.51
N ALA A 115 0.95 -13.52 -11.49
CA ALA A 115 0.38 -12.21 -11.82
C ALA A 115 -0.23 -12.21 -13.22
N ARG A 116 0.50 -12.77 -14.18
CA ARG A 116 0.06 -12.87 -15.58
C ARG A 116 -1.21 -13.70 -15.71
N GLU A 117 -1.24 -14.86 -15.05
CA GLU A 117 -2.40 -15.74 -15.07
C GLU A 117 -3.62 -15.07 -14.42
N GLN A 118 -3.44 -14.45 -13.26
CA GLN A 118 -4.51 -13.76 -12.53
C GLN A 118 -5.04 -12.56 -13.32
N ALA A 119 -4.16 -11.71 -13.86
CA ALA A 119 -4.54 -10.57 -14.68
C ALA A 119 -5.34 -11.02 -15.92
N GLY A 120 -4.88 -12.07 -16.60
CA GLY A 120 -5.56 -12.65 -17.76
C GLY A 120 -6.95 -13.19 -17.42
N ARG A 121 -7.08 -13.92 -16.30
CA ARG A 121 -8.37 -14.43 -15.79
C ARG A 121 -9.34 -13.29 -15.48
N TYR A 122 -8.88 -12.25 -14.79
CA TYR A 122 -9.74 -11.10 -14.45
C TYR A 122 -10.14 -10.29 -15.67
N LEU A 123 -9.21 -10.01 -16.59
CA LEU A 123 -9.52 -9.29 -17.83
C LEU A 123 -10.53 -10.07 -18.69
N THR A 124 -10.36 -11.38 -18.80
CA THR A 124 -11.31 -12.24 -19.52
C THR A 124 -12.70 -12.18 -18.90
N ALA A 125 -12.78 -12.36 -17.57
CA ALA A 125 -14.04 -12.31 -16.84
C ALA A 125 -14.72 -10.94 -16.93
N LEU A 126 -14.00 -9.85 -16.68
CA LEU A 126 -14.52 -8.49 -16.78
C LEU A 126 -15.05 -8.22 -18.19
N ASN A 127 -14.24 -8.52 -19.21
CA ASN A 127 -14.59 -8.20 -20.59
C ASN A 127 -15.79 -9.00 -21.14
N GLN A 128 -16.21 -10.07 -20.46
CA GLN A 128 -17.47 -10.77 -20.74
C GLN A 128 -18.70 -10.04 -20.21
N ALA A 129 -18.56 -9.17 -19.21
CA ALA A 129 -19.67 -8.48 -18.56
C ALA A 129 -19.79 -6.99 -18.91
N VAL A 130 -18.73 -6.39 -19.44
CA VAL A 130 -18.71 -4.98 -19.87
C VAL A 130 -19.29 -4.80 -21.29
N ASP A 131 -19.68 -3.56 -21.59
CA ASP A 131 -20.09 -3.13 -22.92
C ASP A 131 -18.90 -3.20 -23.90
N PRO A 132 -19.12 -3.51 -25.19
CA PRO A 132 -18.03 -3.70 -26.15
C PRO A 132 -17.06 -2.52 -26.27
N ASP A 133 -17.57 -1.30 -26.14
CA ASP A 133 -16.80 -0.05 -26.21
C ASP A 133 -16.07 0.28 -24.91
N LYS A 134 -16.26 -0.49 -23.83
CA LYS A 134 -15.68 -0.25 -22.49
C LYS A 134 -14.74 -1.36 -22.03
N LYS A 135 -14.31 -2.23 -22.93
CA LYS A 135 -13.36 -3.31 -22.63
C LYS A 135 -12.08 -2.77 -22.00
N LEU A 136 -11.58 -3.52 -21.03
CA LEU A 136 -10.36 -3.24 -20.28
C LEU A 136 -9.19 -4.05 -20.83
N VAL A 137 -7.99 -3.52 -20.64
CA VAL A 137 -6.71 -4.17 -21.00
C VAL A 137 -5.76 -4.19 -19.79
N GLY A 138 -4.65 -4.91 -19.90
CA GLY A 138 -3.58 -4.82 -18.91
C GLY A 138 -2.94 -3.44 -18.94
N GLY A 139 -2.83 -2.78 -17.79
CA GLY A 139 -2.19 -1.47 -17.70
C GLY A 139 -0.68 -1.54 -17.90
N THR A 140 -0.07 -0.43 -18.33
CA THR A 140 1.36 -0.32 -18.60
C THR A 140 1.96 0.93 -17.96
N GLY A 141 3.29 0.96 -17.81
CA GLY A 141 4.03 2.17 -17.41
C GLY A 141 3.74 2.66 -15.99
N PHE A 142 3.22 1.80 -15.11
CA PHE A 142 3.01 2.16 -13.70
C PHE A 142 4.21 1.74 -12.86
N GLU A 143 5.06 2.71 -12.56
CA GLU A 143 6.32 2.49 -11.86
C GLU A 143 6.49 3.52 -10.76
N GLY A 144 7.25 3.18 -9.72
CA GLY A 144 7.53 4.13 -8.66
C GLY A 144 8.31 3.53 -7.50
N SER A 145 8.60 4.40 -6.54
CA SER A 145 9.13 3.97 -5.26
C SER A 145 8.68 4.92 -4.15
N LEU A 146 8.60 4.40 -2.93
CA LEU A 146 8.26 5.16 -1.75
C LEU A 146 9.02 4.64 -0.53
N PHE A 147 9.31 5.54 0.40
CA PHE A 147 9.88 5.18 1.68
C PHE A 147 8.79 5.08 2.74
N LEU A 148 8.89 4.06 3.58
CA LEU A 148 7.96 3.73 4.65
C LEU A 148 8.74 3.53 5.93
N GLU A 149 8.22 4.11 7.00
CA GLU A 149 8.58 3.72 8.36
C GLU A 149 7.38 3.00 8.95
N PHE A 150 7.57 1.74 9.34
CA PHE A 150 6.59 1.02 10.14
C PHE A 150 6.77 1.42 11.61
N GLU A 151 5.69 1.60 12.37
CA GLU A 151 5.81 1.99 13.79
C GLU A 151 6.54 0.91 14.59
N ASN A 152 7.52 1.31 15.41
CA ASN A 152 8.47 0.41 16.10
C ASN A 152 9.43 -0.33 15.16
N GLY A 153 9.38 -0.05 13.85
CA GLY A 153 10.32 -0.54 12.86
C GLY A 153 11.62 0.23 13.00
N GLY A 154 12.66 -0.45 13.45
CA GLY A 154 14.02 0.12 13.54
C GLY A 154 14.69 0.34 12.18
N ALA A 155 13.92 0.51 11.10
CA ALA A 155 14.42 0.62 9.74
C ALA A 155 13.54 1.54 8.89
N LEU A 156 14.18 2.21 7.94
CA LEU A 156 13.53 2.92 6.86
C LEU A 156 13.41 1.94 5.69
N TRP A 157 12.18 1.58 5.32
CA TRP A 157 11.88 0.65 4.25
C TRP A 157 11.67 1.41 2.96
N GLN A 158 12.12 0.83 1.86
CA GLN A 158 11.87 1.29 0.52
C GLN A 158 11.05 0.23 -0.21
N LEU A 159 9.89 0.64 -0.70
CA LEU A 159 9.07 -0.13 -1.61
C LEU A 159 9.30 0.43 -3.02
N SER A 160 9.73 -0.40 -3.95
CA SER A 160 9.82 -0.06 -5.37
C SER A 160 8.94 -0.98 -6.18
N TRP A 161 8.30 -0.48 -7.24
CA TRP A 161 7.52 -1.29 -8.17
C TRP A 161 7.69 -0.84 -9.61
N ARG A 162 7.41 -1.77 -10.52
CA ARG A 162 7.42 -1.55 -11.98
C ARG A 162 6.37 -2.43 -12.66
N THR A 163 5.92 -2.03 -13.84
CA THR A 163 5.01 -2.82 -14.68
C THR A 163 5.75 -3.35 -15.91
N PRO A 164 6.49 -4.48 -15.82
CA PRO A 164 7.32 -4.98 -16.92
C PRO A 164 6.50 -5.55 -18.09
N GLU A 165 5.24 -5.90 -17.87
CA GLU A 165 4.32 -6.40 -18.91
C GLU A 165 2.89 -5.93 -18.62
N PRO A 166 2.01 -5.85 -19.64
CA PRO A 166 0.65 -5.35 -19.45
C PRO A 166 -0.12 -6.09 -18.35
N GLY A 167 -0.57 -5.34 -17.35
CA GLY A 167 -1.36 -5.83 -16.23
C GLY A 167 -0.59 -6.51 -15.11
N VAL A 168 0.74 -6.59 -15.19
CA VAL A 168 1.59 -7.19 -14.14
C VAL A 168 2.48 -6.13 -13.53
N THR A 169 2.25 -5.82 -12.26
CA THR A 169 3.06 -4.90 -11.46
C THR A 169 3.86 -5.69 -10.44
N LEU A 170 5.19 -5.63 -10.55
CA LEU A 170 6.09 -6.33 -9.65
C LEU A 170 6.66 -5.36 -8.62
N TYR A 171 6.70 -5.77 -7.35
CA TYR A 171 7.25 -4.97 -6.26
C TYR A 171 8.42 -5.65 -5.56
N ARG A 172 9.31 -4.82 -5.01
CA ARG A 172 10.43 -5.25 -4.17
C ARG A 172 10.49 -4.40 -2.91
N TRP A 173 10.78 -5.06 -1.81
CA TRP A 173 11.17 -4.41 -0.56
C TRP A 173 12.68 -4.37 -0.42
N SER A 174 13.19 -3.23 -0.01
CA SER A 174 14.52 -3.07 0.54
C SER A 174 14.45 -2.21 1.79
N TYR A 175 15.51 -2.21 2.58
CA TYR A 175 15.54 -1.44 3.81
C TYR A 175 16.92 -0.87 4.09
N ARG A 176 16.91 0.13 4.96
CA ARG A 176 18.10 0.78 5.52
C ARG A 176 17.99 0.70 7.03
N ARG A 177 18.94 0.01 7.66
CA ARG A 177 18.98 -0.13 9.13
C ARG A 177 19.14 1.25 9.76
N LYS A 178 18.32 1.54 10.77
CA LYS A 178 18.46 2.79 11.53
C LYS A 178 19.79 2.75 12.28
N LYS A 179 20.76 3.57 11.87
CA LYS A 179 21.83 3.99 12.77
C LYS A 179 21.21 4.95 13.80
N PRO A 180 21.38 4.72 15.11
CA PRO A 180 20.96 5.69 16.12
C PRO A 180 21.50 7.07 15.76
N HIS A 181 20.66 8.10 15.85
CA HIS A 181 21.01 9.51 15.58
C HIS A 181 21.38 9.90 14.13
N ALA A 182 21.32 8.99 13.15
CA ALA A 182 21.58 9.36 11.75
C ALA A 182 20.45 10.25 11.18
N THR A 183 20.86 11.36 10.56
CA THR A 183 20.01 12.28 9.79
C THR A 183 19.45 11.60 8.53
N TRP A 184 18.43 12.20 7.92
CA TRP A 184 17.83 11.71 6.67
C TRP A 184 18.87 11.57 5.54
N LYS A 185 19.75 12.56 5.37
CA LYS A 185 20.80 12.54 4.33
C LYS A 185 21.77 11.36 4.55
N GLU A 186 22.16 11.11 5.80
CA GLU A 186 23.05 10.00 6.15
C GLU A 186 22.39 8.65 5.94
N ARG A 187 21.09 8.51 6.22
CA ARG A 187 20.34 7.28 5.93
C ARG A 187 20.17 7.06 4.42
N ALA A 188 19.86 8.11 3.66
CA ALA A 188 19.74 8.05 2.21
C ALA A 188 21.06 7.75 1.48
N ALA A 189 22.20 8.00 2.12
CA ALA A 189 23.54 7.65 1.62
C ALA A 189 23.95 6.18 1.94
N GLN A 190 23.21 5.45 2.76
CA GLN A 190 23.50 4.04 3.06
C GLN A 190 23.29 3.14 1.84
N LYS A 191 24.01 2.02 1.80
CA LYS A 191 23.77 0.98 0.79
C LYS A 191 22.40 0.35 1.05
N GLU A 192 21.64 0.16 -0.02
CA GLU A 192 20.37 -0.55 0.02
C GLU A 192 20.63 -2.03 0.33
N GLU A 193 19.98 -2.56 1.38
CA GLU A 193 19.95 -3.99 1.67
C GLU A 193 18.64 -4.54 1.10
N ALA A 194 18.73 -5.43 0.11
CA ALA A 194 17.58 -6.21 -0.34
C ALA A 194 17.20 -7.19 0.76
N LEU A 195 15.89 -7.40 1.03
CA LEU A 195 15.50 -8.49 1.91
C LEU A 195 15.71 -9.83 1.21
N PRO A 196 16.56 -10.73 1.76
CA PRO A 196 16.55 -12.13 1.35
C PRO A 196 15.21 -12.76 1.72
N ARG A 197 14.73 -13.72 0.91
CA ARG A 197 13.48 -14.46 1.20
C ARG A 197 13.57 -15.18 2.54
N GLU A 198 14.76 -15.70 2.84
CA GLU A 198 15.07 -16.39 4.08
C GLU A 198 14.92 -15.47 5.30
N GLU A 199 15.21 -14.17 5.16
CA GLU A 199 15.00 -13.19 6.24
C GLU A 199 13.51 -12.89 6.43
N ILE A 200 12.70 -12.90 5.36
CA ILE A 200 11.24 -12.75 5.46
C ILE A 200 10.63 -13.92 6.24
N GLU A 201 11.12 -15.13 5.99
CA GLU A 201 10.69 -16.36 6.66
C GLU A 201 11.18 -16.42 8.12
N GLN A 202 12.47 -16.14 8.37
CA GLN A 202 13.08 -16.17 9.70
C GLN A 202 12.56 -15.07 10.64
N GLN A 203 12.31 -13.86 10.12
CA GLN A 203 11.66 -12.81 10.92
C GLN A 203 10.22 -13.20 11.29
N GLY A 204 9.56 -14.02 10.46
CA GLY A 204 8.30 -14.67 10.81
C GLY A 204 8.44 -15.62 12.01
N GLU A 205 9.49 -16.44 12.06
CA GLU A 205 9.74 -17.38 13.17
C GLU A 205 10.14 -16.67 14.49
N LEU A 206 10.98 -15.63 14.41
CA LEU A 206 11.39 -14.84 15.59
C LEU A 206 10.23 -14.08 16.22
N ALA A 207 9.26 -13.61 15.44
CA ALA A 207 8.02 -13.01 15.92
C ALA A 207 7.05 -14.03 16.54
N SER A 208 7.24 -15.33 16.30
CA SER A 208 6.37 -16.42 16.76
C SER A 208 6.83 -17.05 18.09
N ARG A 209 8.00 -16.66 18.62
CA ARG A 209 8.50 -17.17 19.90
C ARG A 209 7.83 -16.44 21.06
N PRO A 210 7.14 -17.13 21.99
CA PRO A 210 6.66 -16.49 23.20
C PRO A 210 7.85 -16.01 24.02
N SER A 211 7.92 -14.70 24.27
CA SER A 211 8.86 -14.12 25.22
C SER A 211 8.53 -14.69 26.60
N GLY A 212 9.33 -15.66 27.03
CA GLY A 212 9.26 -16.26 28.36
C GLY A 212 9.57 -15.24 29.43
N LEU A 213 8.56 -14.52 29.91
CA LEU A 213 8.58 -13.78 31.16
C LEU A 213 7.29 -14.11 31.94
N PRO A 214 7.37 -14.49 33.22
CA PRO A 214 6.21 -14.84 34.01
C PRO A 214 5.44 -13.56 34.39
N MET A 215 4.23 -13.40 33.84
CA MET A 215 3.29 -12.35 34.25
C MET A 215 2.62 -12.75 35.58
N LYS A 216 3.17 -12.25 36.69
CA LYS A 216 2.49 -12.21 37.99
C LYS A 216 1.60 -10.98 38.03
N GLY A 217 0.33 -11.18 38.43
CA GLY A 217 -0.78 -10.28 38.13
C GLY A 217 -0.71 -8.85 38.69
N MET A 218 -1.54 -7.97 38.12
CA MET A 218 -2.07 -6.79 38.80
C MET A 218 -3.31 -6.22 38.09
N ASN A 219 -4.20 -5.70 38.93
CA ASN A 219 -5.60 -5.36 38.70
C ASN A 219 -5.85 -4.20 37.71
N ALA A 220 -7.05 -4.20 37.12
CA ALA A 220 -7.59 -3.12 36.32
C ALA A 220 -7.99 -1.89 37.18
N PRO A 221 -7.85 -0.67 36.65
CA PRO A 221 -8.66 0.46 37.11
C PRO A 221 -9.61 1.03 36.04
N ARG A 222 -10.64 1.68 36.60
CA ARG A 222 -11.89 2.17 36.01
C ARG A 222 -11.75 3.28 34.95
N ALA A 223 -12.79 3.36 34.14
CA ALA A 223 -13.07 4.39 33.15
C ALA A 223 -13.13 5.82 33.74
N SER A 224 -12.55 6.78 33.04
CA SER A 224 -12.89 8.20 33.16
C SER A 224 -13.10 8.81 31.76
N LYS A 225 -14.16 9.63 31.66
CA LYS A 225 -14.59 10.35 30.46
C LYS A 225 -13.63 11.49 30.15
N ALA A 226 -13.23 11.63 28.89
CA ALA A 226 -12.76 12.90 28.33
C ALA A 226 -13.46 13.15 26.99
N ARG A 227 -14.24 14.24 26.93
CA ARG A 227 -14.65 14.88 25.67
C ARG A 227 -13.42 15.58 25.10
N SER A 228 -13.14 15.40 23.80
CA SER A 228 -12.41 16.41 23.04
C SER A 228 -13.05 16.59 21.67
N THR A 229 -13.38 17.85 21.40
CA THR A 229 -13.87 18.40 20.14
C THR A 229 -12.75 18.37 19.11
N CYS A 230 -12.99 17.76 17.95
CA CYS A 230 -12.08 17.80 16.80
C CYS A 230 -12.72 18.66 15.70
N PRO A 231 -12.09 19.76 15.24
CA PRO A 231 -12.63 20.56 14.15
C PRO A 231 -12.40 19.87 12.81
N ARG A 232 -13.31 20.17 11.87
CA ARG A 232 -13.43 19.60 10.52
C ARG A 232 -12.17 19.76 9.67
N THR A 233 -11.57 18.63 9.30
CA THR A 233 -11.03 18.37 7.95
C THR A 233 -11.23 16.89 7.64
N ALA A 234 -12.01 16.62 6.61
CA ALA A 234 -12.56 15.32 6.30
C ALA A 234 -11.48 14.36 5.75
N ILE A 235 -11.04 13.42 6.57
CA ILE A 235 -10.61 12.10 6.12
C ILE A 235 -11.59 11.13 6.74
N GLU A 236 -12.56 10.70 5.92
CA GLU A 236 -13.58 9.76 6.32
C GLU A 236 -12.93 8.44 6.76
N ARG A 237 -13.18 8.09 8.02
CA ARG A 237 -12.85 6.78 8.58
C ARG A 237 -13.63 5.72 7.82
N VAL A 238 -12.92 4.85 7.11
CA VAL A 238 -13.42 3.51 6.75
C VAL A 238 -12.37 2.49 7.18
N GLY A 239 -12.70 1.69 8.20
CA GLY A 239 -11.93 0.54 8.66
C GLY A 239 -10.61 0.88 9.37
N GLY A 240 -10.68 1.20 10.66
CA GLY A 240 -9.57 1.73 11.45
C GLY A 240 -8.29 0.88 11.46
N VAL A 241 -7.26 1.36 10.76
CA VAL A 241 -5.82 1.27 11.08
C VAL A 241 -5.16 2.44 10.33
N CYS A 242 -4.63 3.44 11.03
CA CYS A 242 -3.77 4.48 10.42
C CYS A 242 -2.60 3.78 9.73
N CYS A 243 -2.19 4.11 8.51
CA CYS A 243 -1.11 3.36 7.84
C CYS A 243 -0.05 4.32 7.29
N ALA A 244 1.18 4.14 7.80
CA ALA A 244 2.48 4.58 7.31
C ALA A 244 2.65 6.07 6.92
N ARG A 245 3.78 6.66 7.35
CA ARG A 245 4.20 7.98 6.89
C ARG A 245 4.84 7.84 5.50
N ILE A 246 4.17 8.37 4.48
CA ILE A 246 4.75 8.51 3.13
C ILE A 246 5.71 9.70 3.16
N VAL A 247 7.01 9.45 2.95
CA VAL A 247 8.02 10.51 2.79
C VAL A 247 8.31 10.68 1.30
N ARG A 248 7.77 11.74 0.67
CA ARG A 248 8.08 12.09 -0.73
C ARG A 248 9.34 12.96 -0.80
N ARG A 249 10.18 12.74 -1.82
CA ARG A 249 11.25 13.69 -2.17
C ARG A 249 10.62 14.91 -2.84
N SER A 250 10.92 16.08 -2.30
CA SER A 250 10.87 17.38 -2.98
C SER A 250 12.10 17.55 -3.87
#